data_AF-A0A848XV66-F1
#
_entry.id   AF-A0A848XV66-F1
#
_cell.length_a   1.000
_cell.length_b   1.000
_cell.length_c   1.000
_cell.angle_alpha   90.00
_cell.angle_beta   90.00
_cell.angle_gamma   90.00
#
_symmetry.space_group_name_H-M   'P 1'
#
loop_
_entity.id
_entity.type
_entity.pdbx_description
1 polymer ?
#
loop_
_entity_poly.entity_id
_entity_poly.type
_entity_poly.pdbx_seq_one_letter_code
_entity_poly.pdbx_strand_id
1 'polypeptide(L)'
;MPRLVRSAVASRSLLPLLVLGATLATAPRAQAQGVLDVEVCLRDEMTNQPLDEALVRAAEGNGPTAEATTGTNGCAMLSVTTVATESTVPESFRVGPVYPNPFTERAQVNLTLDQTQSVTWHLYDLVGRRVRGPVTTTLLPGPHRLDFTLDDLAAGRYFLQITGAEHTVTQPLIKATTGVARTTAGVAAPLSASAQAGTLLTFTITRVGYDPILTEQEVGDQATVTFTMAAASTTARPLTDMEPGESYLGFEGGLYPNWSNTAPPSHHAEGLTRGQSIEPLDANGNPSPNGRIVMLSIGMSNVTQEFCHVGSDPSLGCDPWTFMGQAEDDPTLNTLDNGGSLVIVNGARGGQASEEWDDPASSQYDRIEQEVFPYHGVTAEQVQVVWHKAALSTLYFGSNANRSSLPDADADAYATEIVLGDLVRALRVRYPNLKQVFVSSRIYGGYASPMSANPEPFAHEGGFGTKWMIEAQITQRSGGPVDAEAGDLAESVAPWVAWGPYLWAPGEDDSTPRSDGLVWLEAYFQGDGVHPNPQGEEIVADHLMDFFTTSPYTRCWFVTGGSCSD
;
A
#
# COMPACT_ATOMS: atom_id res chain seq x y z
N MET A 1 6.05 26.24 70.31
CA MET A 1 4.97 27.10 69.78
C MET A 1 5.61 28.34 69.16
N PRO A 2 5.09 28.95 68.07
CA PRO A 2 4.20 28.47 66.98
C PRO A 2 4.84 28.75 65.58
N ARG A 3 4.30 28.48 64.37
CA ARG A 3 3.09 27.86 63.80
C ARG A 3 3.34 27.56 62.29
N LEU A 4 2.64 26.55 61.77
CA LEU A 4 2.47 26.17 60.35
C LEU A 4 1.82 27.26 59.48
N VAL A 5 1.96 27.19 58.14
CA VAL A 5 0.86 27.05 57.14
C VAL A 5 1.42 26.58 55.77
N ARG A 6 0.77 25.57 55.17
CA ARG A 6 0.88 25.10 53.77
C ARG A 6 0.07 26.01 52.84
N SER A 7 0.50 26.21 51.59
CA SER A 7 -0.42 26.56 50.50
C SER A 7 -0.05 25.85 49.20
N ALA A 8 -1.06 25.20 48.61
CA ALA A 8 -1.04 24.52 47.34
C ALA A 8 -1.09 25.53 46.17
N VAL A 9 -0.49 25.17 45.04
CA VAL A 9 -0.67 25.85 43.75
C VAL A 9 -1.44 24.90 42.84
N ALA A 10 -2.63 25.33 42.42
CA ALA A 10 -3.50 24.65 41.47
C ALA A 10 -3.23 25.17 40.05
N SER A 11 -3.09 24.24 39.11
CA SER A 11 -3.00 24.48 37.67
C SER A 11 -4.33 25.01 37.11
N ARG A 12 -4.26 26.09 36.33
CA ARG A 12 -5.39 26.65 35.55
C ARG A 12 -5.42 25.98 34.18
N SER A 13 -6.51 25.29 33.85
CA SER A 13 -6.83 24.88 32.47
C SER A 13 -7.64 25.98 31.79
N LEU A 14 -7.20 26.36 30.58
CA LEU A 14 -7.86 27.25 29.64
C LEU A 14 -8.95 26.47 28.89
N LEU A 15 -10.19 26.99 28.85
CA LEU A 15 -11.24 26.54 27.94
C LEU A 15 -11.02 27.17 26.55
N PRO A 16 -11.25 26.44 25.44
CA PRO A 16 -11.51 27.06 24.15
C PRO A 16 -13.00 27.41 24.00
N LEU A 17 -13.21 28.61 23.46
CA LEU A 17 -14.47 29.24 23.10
C LEU A 17 -15.05 28.57 21.85
N LEU A 18 -16.30 28.11 21.88
CA LEU A 18 -17.03 27.66 20.69
C LEU A 18 -17.83 28.84 20.12
N VAL A 19 -17.55 29.20 18.86
CA VAL A 19 -18.32 30.17 18.07
C VAL A 19 -19.33 29.39 17.23
N LEU A 20 -20.64 29.63 17.41
CA LEU A 20 -21.68 29.22 16.46
C LEU A 20 -22.31 30.47 15.85
N GLY A 21 -22.20 30.60 14.53
CA GLY A 21 -22.99 31.55 13.74
C GLY A 21 -24.41 31.02 13.55
N ALA A 22 -25.41 31.88 13.80
CA ALA A 22 -26.81 31.58 13.51
C ALA A 22 -27.13 31.96 12.06
N THR A 23 -27.49 30.99 11.22
CA THR A 23 -28.16 31.22 9.94
C THR A 23 -29.66 31.16 10.14
N LEU A 24 -30.36 32.24 9.76
CA LEU A 24 -31.82 32.31 9.69
C LEU A 24 -32.32 31.40 8.56
N ALA A 25 -33.01 30.31 8.90
CA ALA A 25 -33.73 29.50 7.92
C ALA A 25 -35.08 30.16 7.58
N THR A 26 -35.28 30.46 6.31
CA THR A 26 -36.56 30.84 5.70
C THR A 26 -37.55 29.66 5.68
N ALA A 27 -38.84 29.97 5.81
CA ALA A 27 -39.97 29.01 5.80
C ALA A 27 -39.98 28.05 4.58
N PRO A 28 -40.56 26.84 4.71
CA PRO A 28 -40.57 25.87 3.62
C PRO A 28 -41.45 26.35 2.46
N ARG A 29 -40.87 26.50 1.28
CA ARG A 29 -41.60 26.47 0.01
C ARG A 29 -41.67 25.02 -0.44
N ALA A 30 -42.83 24.59 -0.91
CA ALA A 30 -42.97 23.36 -1.69
C ALA A 30 -41.99 23.40 -2.88
N GLN A 31 -41.13 22.39 -3.02
CA GLN A 31 -40.32 22.20 -4.23
C GLN A 31 -41.22 21.58 -5.31
N ALA A 32 -41.41 22.30 -6.42
CA ALA A 32 -42.02 21.75 -7.61
C ALA A 32 -41.05 20.74 -8.26
N GLN A 33 -41.58 19.79 -9.05
CA GLN A 33 -40.77 18.94 -9.93
C GLN A 33 -39.73 19.79 -10.69
N GLY A 34 -38.46 19.40 -10.60
CA GLY A 34 -37.34 20.11 -11.21
C GLY A 34 -36.28 19.16 -11.76
N VAL A 35 -35.35 19.72 -12.54
CA VAL A 35 -34.11 19.06 -12.92
C VAL A 35 -33.02 19.63 -12.02
N LEU A 36 -32.23 18.76 -11.42
CA LEU A 36 -31.08 19.08 -10.60
C LEU A 36 -29.81 18.73 -11.39
N ASP A 37 -29.01 19.72 -11.77
CA ASP A 37 -27.72 19.43 -12.40
C ASP A 37 -26.64 19.31 -11.33
N VAL A 38 -25.89 18.22 -11.37
CA VAL A 38 -24.85 17.89 -10.39
C VAL A 38 -23.59 17.50 -11.13
N GLU A 39 -22.47 18.14 -10.78
CA GLU A 39 -21.15 17.69 -11.21
C GLU A 39 -20.63 16.68 -10.18
N VAL A 40 -20.31 15.46 -10.62
CA VAL A 40 -19.71 14.44 -9.77
C VAL A 40 -18.28 14.22 -10.19
N CYS A 41 -17.34 14.46 -9.27
CA CYS A 41 -15.92 14.22 -9.48
C CYS A 41 -15.45 13.03 -8.65
N LEU A 42 -14.65 12.16 -9.25
CA LEU A 42 -14.12 10.95 -8.63
C LEU A 42 -12.60 11.02 -8.59
N ARG A 43 -12.04 10.62 -7.46
CA ARG A 43 -10.61 10.53 -7.26
C ARG A 43 -10.21 9.17 -6.71
N ASP A 44 -9.01 8.73 -7.06
CA ASP A 44 -8.38 7.58 -6.41
C ASP A 44 -8.13 7.92 -4.92
N GLU A 45 -8.43 7.00 -4.01
CA GLU A 45 -8.23 7.23 -2.57
C GLU A 45 -6.74 7.33 -2.18
N MET A 46 -5.87 6.58 -2.85
CA MET A 46 -4.44 6.52 -2.57
C MET A 46 -3.65 7.62 -3.29
N THR A 47 -3.92 7.82 -4.58
CA THR A 47 -3.16 8.73 -5.45
C THR A 47 -3.83 10.10 -5.56
N ASN A 48 -5.11 10.22 -5.20
CA ASN A 48 -5.91 11.45 -5.35
C ASN A 48 -6.02 11.92 -6.83
N GLN A 49 -5.70 11.06 -7.81
CA GLN A 49 -5.85 11.36 -9.24
C GLN A 49 -7.30 11.27 -9.68
N PRO A 50 -7.70 12.07 -10.70
CA PRO A 50 -9.03 11.95 -11.27
C PRO A 50 -9.25 10.56 -11.89
N LEU A 51 -10.40 9.95 -11.61
CA LEU A 51 -10.76 8.65 -12.18
C LEU A 51 -11.68 8.83 -13.38
N ASP A 52 -11.17 8.52 -14.57
CA ASP A 52 -11.97 8.46 -15.79
C ASP A 52 -12.68 7.10 -15.94
N GLU A 53 -13.61 7.02 -16.90
CA GLU A 53 -14.34 5.79 -17.25
C GLU A 53 -15.17 5.17 -16.11
N ALA A 54 -15.37 5.89 -15.01
CA ALA A 54 -16.21 5.46 -13.91
C ALA A 54 -17.68 5.76 -14.22
N LEU A 55 -18.54 4.76 -14.04
CA LEU A 55 -19.98 4.89 -14.21
C LEU A 55 -20.61 5.48 -12.94
N VAL A 56 -21.24 6.63 -13.06
CA VAL A 56 -21.96 7.32 -11.98
C VAL A 56 -23.45 7.25 -12.24
N ARG A 57 -24.21 6.73 -11.26
CA ARG A 57 -25.67 6.73 -11.25
C ARG A 57 -26.19 7.50 -10.05
N ALA A 58 -27.23 8.31 -10.24
CA ALA A 58 -27.89 9.05 -9.16
C ALA A 58 -29.41 9.03 -9.31
N ALA A 59 -30.14 8.88 -8.20
CA ALA A 59 -31.60 8.95 -8.15
C ALA A 59 -32.10 9.57 -6.85
N GLU A 60 -33.24 10.26 -6.89
CA GLU A 60 -33.98 10.65 -5.68
C GLU A 60 -34.97 9.53 -5.31
N GLY A 61 -34.70 8.81 -4.22
CA GLY A 61 -35.52 7.67 -3.80
C GLY A 61 -35.68 6.61 -4.90
N ASN A 62 -36.94 6.27 -5.24
CA ASN A 62 -37.27 5.34 -6.34
C ASN A 62 -37.52 6.07 -7.68
N GLY A 63 -37.06 7.31 -7.82
CA GLY A 63 -37.21 8.12 -9.03
C GLY A 63 -36.37 7.62 -10.21
N PRO A 64 -36.50 8.28 -11.38
CA PRO A 64 -35.67 7.97 -12.55
C PRO A 64 -34.18 8.12 -12.24
N THR A 65 -33.38 7.12 -12.61
CA THR A 65 -31.92 7.15 -12.44
C THR A 65 -31.27 7.94 -13.57
N ALA A 66 -30.51 8.98 -13.22
CA ALA A 66 -29.59 9.63 -14.13
C ALA A 66 -28.25 8.86 -14.16
N GLU A 67 -27.61 8.80 -15.30
CA GLU A 67 -26.35 8.08 -15.51
C GLU A 67 -25.38 8.91 -16.36
N ALA A 68 -24.09 8.89 -16.00
CA ALA A 68 -23.01 9.49 -16.77
C ALA A 68 -21.70 8.76 -16.49
N THR A 69 -20.72 8.90 -17.39
CA THR A 69 -19.36 8.35 -17.21
C THR A 69 -18.39 9.51 -17.04
N THR A 70 -17.43 9.39 -16.12
CA THR A 70 -16.39 10.42 -15.91
C THR A 70 -15.46 10.55 -17.11
N GLY A 71 -15.13 11.80 -17.45
CA GLY A 71 -14.10 12.10 -18.45
C GLY A 71 -12.68 12.07 -17.85
N THR A 72 -11.68 12.42 -18.66
CA THR A 72 -10.26 12.45 -18.26
C THR A 72 -9.94 13.42 -17.10
N ASN A 73 -10.83 14.35 -16.80
CA ASN A 73 -10.73 15.22 -15.62
C ASN A 73 -11.32 14.59 -14.35
N GLY A 74 -11.82 13.35 -14.43
CA GLY A 74 -12.43 12.61 -13.34
C GLY A 74 -13.84 13.05 -12.99
N CYS A 75 -14.47 13.92 -13.80
CA CYS A 75 -15.78 14.47 -13.50
C CYS A 75 -16.83 14.11 -14.56
N ALA A 76 -18.08 14.02 -14.13
CA ALA A 76 -19.26 13.79 -14.97
C ALA A 76 -20.40 14.71 -14.57
N MET A 77 -21.14 15.25 -15.54
CA MET A 77 -22.37 16.00 -15.28
C MET A 77 -23.59 15.07 -15.30
N LEU A 78 -24.41 15.14 -14.26
CA LEU A 78 -25.67 14.42 -14.12
C LEU A 78 -26.85 15.41 -14.06
N SER A 79 -27.90 15.15 -14.83
CA SER A 79 -29.17 15.87 -14.72
C SER A 79 -30.22 14.95 -14.10
N VAL A 80 -30.47 15.12 -12.79
CA VAL A 80 -31.38 14.27 -12.01
C VAL A 80 -32.78 14.87 -11.97
N THR A 81 -33.80 14.07 -12.27
CA THR A 81 -35.20 14.53 -12.17
C THR A 81 -35.72 14.35 -10.76
N THR A 82 -36.17 15.44 -10.12
CA THR A 82 -36.68 15.41 -8.74
C THR A 82 -38.19 15.14 -8.67
N VAL A 83 -38.62 14.41 -7.64
CA VAL A 83 -40.02 14.05 -7.37
C VAL A 83 -40.58 15.00 -6.31
N ALA A 84 -41.69 15.66 -6.61
CA ALA A 84 -42.35 16.54 -5.65
C ALA A 84 -42.81 15.76 -4.41
N THR A 85 -42.27 16.09 -3.24
CA THR A 85 -42.72 15.53 -1.95
C THR A 85 -43.60 16.54 -1.21
N GLU A 86 -44.87 16.17 -0.98
CA GLU A 86 -45.69 16.87 0.01
C GLU A 86 -45.13 16.58 1.40
N SER A 87 -44.57 17.60 2.04
CA SER A 87 -44.08 17.53 3.42
C SER A 87 -45.28 17.39 4.37
N THR A 88 -45.51 16.19 4.87
CA THR A 88 -46.45 15.96 5.97
C THR A 88 -45.72 16.26 7.28
N VAL A 89 -46.21 17.25 8.03
CA VAL A 89 -45.70 17.55 9.37
C VAL A 89 -46.04 16.37 10.28
N PRO A 90 -45.06 15.78 10.99
CA PRO A 90 -45.32 14.66 11.90
C PRO A 90 -46.27 15.03 13.05
N GLU A 91 -47.18 14.13 13.43
CA GLU A 91 -48.23 14.42 14.43
C GLU A 91 -47.75 14.40 15.90
N SER A 92 -46.49 14.00 16.19
CA SER A 92 -46.03 13.89 17.58
C SER A 92 -44.50 13.99 17.76
N PHE A 93 -44.07 14.51 18.91
CA PHE A 93 -42.68 14.38 19.39
C PHE A 93 -42.30 12.92 19.66
N ARG A 94 -41.24 12.42 19.02
CA ARG A 94 -40.73 11.05 19.19
C ARG A 94 -39.23 11.05 19.32
N VAL A 95 -38.71 10.19 20.19
CA VAL A 95 -37.27 9.94 20.34
C VAL A 95 -37.02 8.46 20.03
N GLY A 96 -36.26 8.20 18.97
CA GLY A 96 -35.86 6.86 18.56
C GLY A 96 -34.78 6.27 19.46
N PRO A 97 -34.43 4.98 19.27
CA PRO A 97 -33.38 4.33 20.06
C PRO A 97 -32.01 4.96 19.79
N VAL A 98 -31.13 4.97 20.80
CA VAL A 98 -29.70 5.29 20.60
C VAL A 98 -29.03 4.17 19.78
N TYR A 99 -28.27 4.54 18.74
CA TYR A 99 -27.54 3.60 17.88
C TYR A 99 -26.14 4.14 17.49
N PRO A 100 -25.11 3.30 17.33
CA PRO A 100 -25.05 1.94 17.83
C PRO A 100 -25.15 1.91 19.36
N ASN A 101 -25.63 0.80 19.92
CA ASN A 101 -25.68 0.59 21.36
C ASN A 101 -25.64 -0.93 21.65
N PRO A 102 -24.49 -1.50 22.07
CA PRO A 102 -23.28 -0.82 22.53
C PRO A 102 -22.57 0.02 21.47
N PHE A 103 -21.92 1.11 21.89
CA PHE A 103 -21.14 2.00 21.03
C PHE A 103 -19.66 2.00 21.44
N THR A 104 -18.78 2.32 20.50
CA THR A 104 -17.35 2.56 20.77
C THR A 104 -17.13 4.06 20.92
N GLU A 105 -17.05 4.85 19.86
CA GLU A 105 -16.69 6.28 19.94
C GLU A 105 -17.88 7.22 19.81
N ARG A 106 -18.81 6.87 18.92
CA ARG A 106 -19.95 7.72 18.56
C ARG A 106 -21.27 6.98 18.70
N ALA A 107 -22.31 7.72 19.06
CA ALA A 107 -23.68 7.25 19.07
C ALA A 107 -24.59 8.34 18.50
N GLN A 108 -25.79 7.99 18.04
CA GLN A 108 -26.77 8.92 17.52
C GLN A 108 -28.18 8.58 18.00
N VAL A 109 -29.06 9.58 18.02
CA VAL A 109 -30.50 9.43 18.25
C VAL A 109 -31.26 10.21 17.20
N ASN A 110 -32.18 9.53 16.51
CA ASN A 110 -33.16 10.19 15.67
C ASN A 110 -34.33 10.68 16.54
N LEU A 111 -34.79 11.91 16.32
CA LEU A 111 -35.99 12.43 16.92
C LEU A 111 -36.91 13.05 15.87
N THR A 112 -38.19 13.10 16.15
CA THR A 112 -39.21 13.71 15.30
C THR A 112 -39.94 14.75 16.12
N LEU A 113 -40.12 15.95 15.59
CA LEU A 113 -40.85 17.03 16.24
C LEU A 113 -42.13 17.35 15.45
N ASP A 114 -43.19 17.59 16.19
CA ASP A 114 -44.49 18.09 15.71
C ASP A 114 -44.54 19.63 15.63
N GLN A 115 -43.76 20.30 16.47
CA GLN A 115 -43.66 21.76 16.53
C GLN A 115 -42.23 22.23 16.85
N THR A 116 -41.93 23.49 16.55
CA THR A 116 -40.67 24.11 16.94
C THR A 116 -40.52 24.12 18.46
N GLN A 117 -39.45 23.52 18.98
CA GLN A 117 -39.20 23.45 20.43
C GLN A 117 -37.70 23.35 20.76
N SER A 118 -37.35 23.75 21.99
CA SER A 118 -36.02 23.53 22.55
C SER A 118 -35.90 22.08 23.03
N VAL A 119 -34.86 21.39 22.56
CA VAL A 119 -34.49 20.05 22.99
C VAL A 119 -33.17 20.11 23.76
N THR A 120 -33.17 19.58 24.97
CA THR A 120 -32.01 19.52 25.86
C THR A 120 -31.62 18.08 26.11
N TRP A 121 -30.33 17.75 26.05
CA TRP A 121 -29.84 16.41 26.43
C TRP A 121 -28.76 16.44 27.51
N HIS A 122 -28.72 15.35 28.29
CA HIS A 122 -27.80 15.07 29.39
C HIS A 122 -27.35 13.61 29.37
N LEU A 123 -26.16 13.34 29.88
CA LEU A 123 -25.68 11.98 30.11
C LEU A 123 -25.37 11.76 31.60
N TYR A 124 -25.86 10.65 32.16
CA TYR A 124 -25.68 10.26 33.56
C TYR A 124 -24.96 8.91 33.67
N ASP A 125 -24.16 8.74 34.73
CA ASP A 125 -23.60 7.44 35.12
C ASP A 125 -24.60 6.60 35.95
N LEU A 126 -24.21 5.37 36.32
CA LEU A 126 -25.05 4.44 37.09
C LEU A 126 -25.49 4.95 38.47
N VAL A 127 -24.78 5.93 39.05
CA VAL A 127 -25.15 6.52 40.35
C VAL A 127 -25.96 7.81 40.20
N GLY A 128 -26.35 8.16 38.97
CA GLY A 128 -27.16 9.34 38.67
C GLY A 128 -26.34 10.64 38.63
N ARG A 129 -25.01 10.57 38.60
CA ARG A 129 -24.16 11.76 38.45
C ARG A 129 -24.08 12.12 36.98
N ARG A 130 -24.30 13.40 36.67
CA ARG A 130 -24.19 13.94 35.32
C ARG A 130 -22.72 13.93 34.86
N VAL A 131 -22.44 13.24 33.76
CA VAL A 131 -21.11 13.13 33.15
C VAL A 131 -20.95 13.98 31.89
N ARG A 132 -22.06 14.35 31.22
CA ARG A 132 -22.06 15.30 30.08
C ARG A 132 -23.38 16.09 29.97
N GLY A 133 -23.33 17.24 29.31
CA GLY A 133 -24.46 18.18 29.15
C GLY A 133 -24.71 19.06 30.40
N PRO A 134 -25.76 19.91 30.40
CA PRO A 134 -26.76 20.09 29.34
C PRO A 134 -26.21 20.68 28.05
N VAL A 135 -26.76 20.22 26.93
CA VAL A 135 -26.69 20.92 25.63
C VAL A 135 -28.12 21.13 25.16
N THR A 136 -28.47 22.37 24.84
CA THR A 136 -29.82 22.76 24.40
C THR A 136 -29.75 23.31 22.98
N THR A 137 -30.65 22.85 22.11
CA THR A 137 -30.79 23.36 20.75
C THR A 137 -32.27 23.56 20.39
N THR A 138 -32.58 24.59 19.61
CA THR A 138 -33.95 24.84 19.13
C THR A 138 -34.12 24.18 17.76
N LEU A 139 -35.07 23.27 17.64
CA LEU A 139 -35.32 22.50 16.42
C LEU A 139 -36.71 22.83 15.85
N LEU A 140 -36.82 22.81 14.52
CA LEU A 140 -38.07 23.00 13.76
C LEU A 140 -38.89 21.69 13.70
N PRO A 141 -40.17 21.70 13.27
CA PRO A 141 -40.94 20.47 13.06
C PRO A 141 -40.28 19.58 11.99
N GLY A 142 -40.39 18.26 12.14
CA GLY A 142 -39.78 17.28 11.24
C GLY A 142 -38.79 16.33 11.93
N PRO A 143 -38.15 15.42 11.17
CA PRO A 143 -37.11 14.53 11.67
C PRO A 143 -35.79 15.29 11.89
N HIS A 144 -35.07 14.92 12.94
CA HIS A 144 -33.74 15.43 13.29
C HIS A 144 -32.86 14.29 13.77
N ARG A 145 -31.54 14.50 13.71
CA ARG A 145 -30.53 13.58 14.27
C ARG A 145 -29.68 14.33 15.28
N LEU A 146 -29.51 13.74 16.46
CA LEU A 146 -28.53 14.18 17.45
C LEU A 146 -27.35 13.21 17.45
N ASP A 147 -26.17 13.70 17.11
CA ASP A 147 -24.92 12.95 17.13
C ASP A 147 -24.15 13.21 18.44
N PHE A 148 -23.59 12.16 19.02
CA PHE A 148 -22.82 12.17 20.27
C PHE A 148 -21.42 11.60 20.02
N THR A 149 -20.38 12.40 20.24
CA THR A 149 -18.99 11.93 20.32
C THR A 149 -18.62 11.80 21.80
N LEU A 150 -18.36 10.57 22.23
CA LEU A 150 -18.20 10.16 23.63
C LEU A 150 -17.02 9.19 23.78
N ASP A 151 -15.97 9.42 23.02
CA ASP A 151 -14.71 8.66 23.01
C ASP A 151 -14.04 8.66 24.39
N ASP A 152 -14.13 9.78 25.10
CA ASP A 152 -13.55 10.03 26.42
C ASP A 152 -14.26 9.33 27.60
N LEU A 153 -15.38 8.65 27.36
CA LEU A 153 -16.08 7.91 28.41
C LEU A 153 -15.40 6.56 28.68
N ALA A 154 -15.29 6.22 29.96
CA ALA A 154 -14.90 4.87 30.36
C ALA A 154 -15.92 3.83 29.87
N ALA A 155 -15.46 2.61 29.59
CA ALA A 155 -16.36 1.50 29.29
C ALA A 155 -17.33 1.25 30.44
N GLY A 156 -18.61 1.08 30.12
CA GLY A 156 -19.66 0.99 31.13
C GLY A 156 -21.02 1.43 30.62
N ARG A 157 -21.98 1.43 31.54
CA ARG A 157 -23.38 1.79 31.25
C ARG A 157 -23.66 3.21 31.71
N TYR A 158 -24.33 3.95 30.85
CA TYR A 158 -24.76 5.33 31.02
C TYR A 158 -26.26 5.44 30.73
N PHE A 159 -26.84 6.59 31.06
CA PHE A 159 -28.22 6.93 30.73
C PHE A 159 -28.26 8.28 30.01
N LEU A 160 -28.69 8.27 28.74
CA LEU A 160 -28.94 9.46 27.95
C LEU A 160 -30.36 9.95 28.22
N GLN A 161 -30.49 11.17 28.71
CA GLN A 161 -31.76 11.84 28.93
C GLN A 161 -31.94 12.96 27.91
N ILE A 162 -33.03 12.93 27.15
CA ILE A 162 -33.44 13.95 26.18
C ILE A 162 -34.77 14.54 26.63
N THR A 163 -34.83 15.86 26.73
CA THR A 163 -35.99 16.62 27.19
C THR A 163 -36.43 17.60 26.11
N GLY A 164 -37.66 17.44 25.60
CA GLY A 164 -38.37 18.43 24.80
C GLY A 164 -39.28 19.32 25.66
N ALA A 165 -40.25 20.00 25.04
CA ALA A 165 -41.14 20.93 25.72
C ALA A 165 -42.04 20.25 26.77
N GLU A 166 -42.60 19.07 26.45
CA GLU A 166 -43.56 18.35 27.30
C GLU A 166 -43.10 16.95 27.71
N HIS A 167 -41.99 16.45 27.14
CA HIS A 167 -41.57 15.07 27.28
C HIS A 167 -40.10 14.95 27.64
N THR A 168 -39.79 14.04 28.56
CA THR A 168 -38.41 13.60 28.85
C THR A 168 -38.31 12.11 28.59
N VAL A 169 -37.38 11.71 27.73
CA VAL A 169 -37.07 10.32 27.41
C VAL A 169 -35.68 10.00 27.95
N THR A 170 -35.55 8.90 28.71
CA THR A 170 -34.26 8.41 29.21
C THR A 170 -33.99 7.02 28.65
N GLN A 171 -32.84 6.83 28.03
CA GLN A 171 -32.45 5.57 27.39
C GLN A 171 -31.10 5.06 27.92
N PRO A 172 -30.91 3.74 28.08
CA PRO A 172 -29.61 3.18 28.43
C PRO A 172 -28.64 3.31 27.26
N LEU A 173 -27.38 3.60 27.56
CA LEU A 173 -26.30 3.70 26.59
C LEU A 173 -25.08 2.92 27.10
N ILE A 174 -24.55 1.99 26.31
CA ILE A 174 -23.47 1.08 26.72
C ILE A 174 -22.20 1.40 25.92
N LYS A 175 -21.16 1.88 26.60
CA LYS A 175 -19.82 2.05 26.02
C LYS A 175 -19.04 0.74 26.14
N ALA A 176 -18.66 0.17 25.01
CA ALA A 176 -17.84 -1.04 24.96
C ALA A 176 -16.37 -0.74 25.26
N THR A 177 -15.65 -1.71 25.86
CA THR A 177 -14.18 -1.73 25.89
C THR A 177 -13.63 -1.94 24.49
N THR A 178 -12.59 -1.19 24.11
CA THR A 178 -11.88 -1.34 22.84
C THR A 178 -11.23 -2.72 22.73
N GLY A 179 -11.95 -3.67 22.14
CA GLY A 179 -11.38 -4.77 21.37
C GLY A 179 -11.46 -4.37 19.91
N VAL A 180 -10.32 -4.35 19.22
CA VAL A 180 -10.21 -3.91 17.82
C VAL A 180 -11.01 -4.89 16.95
N ALA A 181 -12.24 -4.52 16.62
CA ALA A 181 -12.99 -5.04 15.49
C ALA A 181 -13.06 -3.90 14.48
N ARG A 182 -12.10 -3.86 13.55
CA ARG A 182 -12.23 -3.09 12.31
C ARG A 182 -13.25 -3.82 11.46
N THR A 183 -14.51 -3.41 11.50
CA THR A 183 -15.41 -3.62 10.36
C THR A 183 -15.09 -2.56 9.32
N THR A 184 -14.40 -2.98 8.27
CA THR A 184 -14.24 -2.27 7.02
C THR A 184 -15.61 -2.11 6.36
N ALA A 185 -16.21 -0.95 6.55
CA ALA A 185 -17.10 -0.35 5.58
C ALA A 185 -16.55 1.05 5.35
N GLY A 186 -15.68 1.18 4.36
CA GLY A 186 -15.23 2.47 3.87
C GLY A 186 -16.42 3.22 3.31
N VAL A 187 -17.04 4.06 4.14
CA VAL A 187 -17.89 5.15 3.63
C VAL A 187 -16.94 6.32 3.46
N ALA A 188 -16.51 6.55 2.22
CA ALA A 188 -15.81 7.76 1.82
C ALA A 188 -16.61 8.98 2.29
N ALA A 189 -16.02 9.80 3.15
CA ALA A 189 -16.64 11.04 3.63
C ALA A 189 -16.31 12.18 2.64
N PRO A 190 -17.28 13.01 2.22
CA PRO A 190 -16.99 14.15 1.36
C PRO A 190 -16.15 15.22 2.09
N LEU A 191 -15.10 15.71 1.42
CA LEU A 191 -14.16 16.72 1.93
C LEU A 191 -14.74 18.14 2.03
N SER A 192 -15.91 18.41 1.44
CA SER A 192 -16.69 19.63 1.70
C SER A 192 -18.09 19.52 1.11
N ALA A 193 -19.09 20.01 1.84
CA ALA A 193 -20.42 20.31 1.30
C ALA A 193 -20.76 21.74 1.76
N SER A 194 -20.96 22.65 0.81
CA SER A 194 -21.60 23.90 1.15
C SER A 194 -23.06 23.59 1.47
N ALA A 195 -23.47 23.82 2.72
CA ALA A 195 -24.83 23.60 3.16
C ALA A 195 -25.78 24.59 2.47
N GLN A 196 -26.28 24.21 1.30
CA GLN A 196 -27.51 24.76 0.74
C GLN A 196 -28.58 23.68 0.79
N ALA A 197 -29.83 24.04 1.12
CA ALA A 197 -30.95 23.11 1.17
C ALA A 197 -31.04 22.31 -0.14
N GLY A 198 -30.83 20.99 -0.06
CA GLY A 198 -30.65 20.12 -1.22
C GLY A 198 -31.65 18.98 -1.30
N THR A 199 -31.64 18.26 -2.41
CA THR A 199 -32.38 17.00 -2.61
C THR A 199 -31.50 15.85 -2.16
N LEU A 200 -32.05 14.88 -1.40
CA LEU A 200 -31.30 13.68 -1.02
C LEU A 200 -31.21 12.73 -2.22
N LEU A 201 -30.00 12.54 -2.74
CA LEU A 201 -29.74 11.63 -3.85
C LEU A 201 -29.01 10.39 -3.37
N THR A 202 -29.42 9.22 -3.86
CA THR A 202 -28.67 7.97 -3.75
C THR A 202 -27.73 7.86 -4.94
N PHE A 203 -26.43 7.80 -4.67
CA PHE A 203 -25.37 7.58 -5.65
C PHE A 203 -24.98 6.10 -5.68
N THR A 204 -24.83 5.55 -6.89
CA THR A 204 -24.20 4.25 -7.15
C THR A 204 -23.09 4.45 -8.16
N ILE A 205 -21.86 4.14 -7.78
CA ILE A 205 -20.67 4.44 -8.58
C ILE A 205 -19.84 3.17 -8.75
N THR A 206 -19.47 2.85 -9.98
CA THR A 206 -18.67 1.66 -10.31
C THR A 206 -17.59 2.00 -11.31
N ARG A 207 -16.36 1.52 -11.08
CA ARG A 207 -15.24 1.55 -12.02
C ARG A 207 -14.54 0.20 -11.96
N VAL A 208 -14.06 -0.32 -13.08
CA VAL A 208 -13.27 -1.57 -13.08
C VAL A 208 -12.03 -1.36 -12.22
N GLY A 209 -11.73 -2.30 -11.32
CA GLY A 209 -10.59 -2.21 -10.41
C GLY A 209 -10.82 -1.37 -9.14
N TYR A 210 -12.03 -0.87 -8.88
CA TYR A 210 -12.36 -0.05 -7.70
C TYR A 210 -13.56 -0.59 -6.91
N ASP A 211 -13.54 -0.41 -5.58
CA ASP A 211 -14.67 -0.76 -4.73
C ASP A 211 -15.89 0.11 -5.09
N PRO A 212 -17.08 -0.48 -5.27
CA PRO A 212 -18.26 0.28 -5.65
C PRO A 212 -18.74 1.18 -4.51
N ILE A 213 -19.12 2.42 -4.82
CA ILE A 213 -19.71 3.34 -3.84
C ILE A 213 -21.24 3.24 -3.92
N LEU A 214 -21.88 3.04 -2.77
CA LEU A 214 -23.31 3.21 -2.57
C LEU A 214 -23.52 4.15 -1.37
N THR A 215 -23.97 5.38 -1.62
CA THR A 215 -24.15 6.38 -0.56
C THR A 215 -25.28 7.34 -0.86
N GLU A 216 -25.84 7.96 0.17
CA GLU A 216 -26.82 9.04 0.04
C GLU A 216 -26.15 10.38 0.39
N GLN A 217 -26.46 11.42 -0.37
CA GLN A 217 -25.91 12.77 -0.16
C GLN A 217 -26.99 13.82 -0.46
N GLU A 218 -27.11 14.84 0.40
CA GLU A 218 -27.92 16.01 0.07
C GLU A 218 -27.17 16.89 -0.92
N VAL A 219 -27.81 17.18 -2.05
CA VAL A 219 -27.19 17.90 -3.17
C VAL A 219 -28.10 19.03 -3.63
N GLY A 220 -27.53 20.24 -3.72
CA GLY A 220 -28.19 21.42 -4.30
C GLY A 220 -28.05 21.46 -5.83
N ASP A 221 -28.80 22.35 -6.48
CA ASP A 221 -28.68 22.55 -7.93
C ASP A 221 -27.33 23.20 -8.26
N GLN A 222 -26.69 22.77 -9.36
CA GLN A 222 -25.35 23.17 -9.78
C GLN A 222 -24.24 22.85 -8.75
N ALA A 223 -24.45 21.87 -7.89
CA ALA A 223 -23.45 21.46 -6.91
C ALA A 223 -22.39 20.54 -7.53
N THR A 224 -21.15 20.69 -7.05
CA THR A 224 -20.08 19.71 -7.29
C THR A 224 -19.95 18.79 -6.08
N VAL A 225 -19.98 17.48 -6.30
CA VAL A 225 -19.80 16.45 -5.27
C VAL A 225 -18.55 15.64 -5.62
N THR A 226 -17.62 15.53 -4.68
CA THR A 226 -16.38 14.75 -4.87
C THR A 226 -16.41 13.49 -4.03
N PHE A 227 -16.16 12.33 -4.66
CA PHE A 227 -15.93 11.06 -3.98
C PHE A 227 -14.49 10.58 -4.18
N THR A 228 -13.98 9.83 -3.20
CA THR A 228 -12.76 9.02 -3.35
C THR A 228 -13.16 7.55 -3.47
N MET A 229 -12.58 6.84 -4.43
CA MET A 229 -12.76 5.39 -4.58
C MET A 229 -11.47 4.68 -4.18
N ALA A 230 -11.57 3.70 -3.28
CA ALA A 230 -10.52 2.74 -3.05
C ALA A 230 -10.39 1.83 -4.28
N ALA A 231 -9.16 1.54 -4.72
CA ALA A 231 -8.94 0.39 -5.57
C ALA A 231 -9.59 -0.82 -4.89
N ALA A 232 -10.34 -1.62 -5.65
CA ALA A 232 -11.02 -2.77 -5.12
C ALA A 232 -9.96 -3.63 -4.46
N SER A 233 -10.17 -3.99 -3.20
CA SER A 233 -9.34 -5.02 -2.59
C SER A 233 -9.66 -6.34 -3.28
N THR A 234 -9.09 -6.56 -4.46
CA THR A 234 -8.66 -7.90 -4.81
C THR A 234 -7.54 -8.15 -3.83
N THR A 235 -7.82 -8.93 -2.80
CA THR A 235 -6.82 -9.63 -2.00
C THR A 235 -5.71 -10.07 -2.96
N ALA A 236 -4.60 -9.32 -2.99
CA ALA A 236 -3.64 -9.45 -4.07
C ALA A 236 -3.02 -10.83 -3.92
N ARG A 237 -3.27 -11.72 -4.88
CA ARG A 237 -2.74 -13.08 -4.77
C ARG A 237 -1.25 -13.04 -5.12
N PRO A 238 -0.36 -13.71 -4.37
CA PRO A 238 1.03 -13.89 -4.79
C PRO A 238 1.09 -14.38 -6.24
N LEU A 239 2.00 -13.87 -7.07
CA LEU A 239 2.16 -14.34 -8.45
C LEU A 239 2.34 -15.87 -8.47
N THR A 240 3.09 -16.39 -7.50
CA THR A 240 3.38 -17.81 -7.32
C THR A 240 2.15 -18.67 -6.99
N ASP A 241 1.06 -18.07 -6.50
CA ASP A 241 -0.14 -18.78 -6.07
C ASP A 241 -1.29 -18.68 -7.07
N MET A 242 -1.11 -17.94 -8.17
CA MET A 242 -2.13 -17.83 -9.22
C MET A 242 -2.17 -19.10 -10.07
N GLU A 243 -3.28 -19.82 -10.01
CA GLU A 243 -3.50 -21.05 -10.78
C GLU A 243 -3.83 -20.76 -12.25
N PRO A 244 -3.63 -21.74 -13.17
CA PRO A 244 -3.99 -21.58 -14.57
C PRO A 244 -5.43 -21.09 -14.79
N GLY A 245 -5.56 -19.93 -15.43
CA GLY A 245 -6.84 -19.27 -15.70
C GLY A 245 -7.24 -18.21 -14.66
N GLU A 246 -6.51 -18.09 -13.54
CA GLU A 246 -6.60 -16.94 -12.66
C GLU A 246 -5.84 -15.74 -13.24
N SER A 247 -6.26 -14.53 -12.94
CA SER A 247 -5.56 -13.31 -13.34
C SER A 247 -5.74 -12.21 -12.32
N TYR A 248 -4.77 -11.31 -12.25
CA TYR A 248 -4.89 -10.03 -11.57
C TYR A 248 -5.21 -8.96 -12.62
N LEU A 249 -6.43 -8.42 -12.60
CA LEU A 249 -6.87 -7.37 -13.54
C LEU A 249 -6.65 -7.73 -15.02
N GLY A 250 -6.73 -9.03 -15.37
CA GLY A 250 -6.51 -9.54 -16.73
C GLY A 250 -5.08 -10.00 -17.02
N PHE A 251 -4.13 -9.79 -16.11
CA PHE A 251 -2.74 -10.23 -16.25
C PHE A 251 -2.52 -11.60 -15.60
N GLU A 252 -1.87 -12.52 -16.32
CA GLU A 252 -1.57 -13.85 -15.80
C GLU A 252 -0.50 -13.80 -14.69
N GLY A 253 -0.66 -14.63 -13.66
CA GLY A 253 0.36 -14.83 -12.65
C GLY A 253 1.43 -15.84 -13.06
N GLY A 254 2.07 -16.45 -12.06
CA GLY A 254 3.31 -17.22 -12.21
C GLY A 254 4.54 -16.32 -12.30
N LEU A 255 5.71 -16.88 -11.98
CA LEU A 255 6.99 -16.19 -12.18
C LEU A 255 7.44 -16.21 -13.66
N TYR A 256 6.91 -17.13 -14.45
CA TYR A 256 7.24 -17.36 -15.85
C TYR A 256 5.97 -17.56 -16.68
N PRO A 257 6.06 -17.57 -18.03
CA PRO A 257 4.88 -17.65 -18.89
C PRO A 257 4.02 -18.86 -18.61
N ASN A 258 2.71 -18.71 -18.82
CA ASN A 258 1.69 -19.74 -18.65
C ASN A 258 1.48 -20.15 -17.17
N TRP A 259 1.39 -19.18 -16.26
CA TRP A 259 1.15 -19.43 -14.82
C TRP A 259 2.21 -20.32 -14.17
N SER A 260 3.43 -20.35 -14.73
CA SER A 260 4.48 -21.26 -14.29
C SER A 260 5.38 -20.60 -13.25
N ASN A 261 5.73 -21.33 -12.19
CA ASN A 261 6.81 -20.94 -11.28
C ASN A 261 8.15 -21.58 -11.66
N THR A 262 8.19 -22.29 -12.79
CA THR A 262 9.39 -22.93 -13.33
C THR A 262 9.78 -22.30 -14.65
N ALA A 263 11.08 -21.99 -14.80
CA ALA A 263 11.63 -21.43 -16.02
C ALA A 263 11.39 -22.37 -17.22
N PRO A 264 11.08 -21.83 -18.42
CA PRO A 264 10.97 -22.64 -19.62
C PRO A 264 12.26 -23.42 -19.92
N PRO A 265 12.19 -24.64 -20.49
CA PRO A 265 13.36 -25.53 -20.59
C PRO A 265 14.61 -24.94 -21.24
N SER A 266 14.46 -24.12 -22.29
CA SER A 266 15.59 -23.47 -22.96
C SER A 266 16.25 -22.38 -22.09
N HIS A 267 15.45 -21.61 -21.35
CA HIS A 267 15.95 -20.60 -20.42
C HIS A 267 16.59 -21.22 -19.19
N HIS A 268 15.99 -22.30 -18.69
CA HIS A 268 16.53 -23.12 -17.61
C HIS A 268 17.89 -23.74 -17.97
N ALA A 269 18.00 -24.38 -19.14
CA ALA A 269 19.25 -25.00 -19.59
C ALA A 269 20.38 -23.97 -19.76
N GLU A 270 20.07 -22.76 -20.19
CA GLU A 270 21.04 -21.66 -20.19
C GLU A 270 21.48 -21.30 -18.77
N GLY A 271 20.53 -21.14 -17.85
CA GLY A 271 20.82 -20.84 -16.45
C GLY A 271 21.80 -21.83 -15.83
N LEU A 272 21.59 -23.13 -16.08
CA LEU A 272 22.51 -24.20 -15.68
C LEU A 272 23.89 -24.03 -16.33
N THR A 273 23.93 -23.80 -17.65
CA THR A 273 25.19 -23.61 -18.40
C THR A 273 25.99 -22.44 -17.85
N ARG A 274 25.32 -21.34 -17.51
CA ARG A 274 25.95 -20.15 -16.93
C ARG A 274 26.43 -20.39 -15.51
N GLY A 275 25.64 -21.06 -14.68
CA GLY A 275 26.03 -21.48 -13.34
C GLY A 275 27.29 -22.34 -13.36
N GLN A 276 27.33 -23.34 -14.25
CA GLN A 276 28.49 -24.22 -14.45
C GLN A 276 29.73 -23.49 -15.00
N SER A 277 29.56 -22.34 -15.65
CA SER A 277 30.65 -21.52 -16.18
C SER A 277 31.23 -20.52 -15.18
N ILE A 278 30.63 -20.36 -14.00
CA ILE A 278 31.15 -19.49 -12.95
C ILE A 278 32.40 -20.13 -12.35
N GLU A 279 33.50 -19.39 -12.38
CA GLU A 279 34.81 -19.87 -11.92
C GLU A 279 35.62 -18.73 -11.27
N PRO A 280 36.61 -19.01 -10.42
CA PRO A 280 37.38 -17.95 -9.79
C PRO A 280 38.21 -17.15 -10.81
N LEU A 281 38.10 -15.82 -10.76
CA LEU A 281 38.78 -14.89 -11.67
C LEU A 281 39.85 -14.08 -10.92
N ASP A 282 40.97 -13.77 -11.56
CA ASP A 282 41.93 -12.79 -11.06
C ASP A 282 41.39 -11.35 -11.19
N ALA A 283 42.13 -10.37 -10.66
CA ALA A 283 41.73 -8.95 -10.69
C ALA A 283 41.62 -8.35 -12.11
N ASN A 284 42.09 -9.06 -13.16
CA ASN A 284 41.92 -8.64 -14.55
C ASN A 284 40.78 -9.43 -15.24
N GLY A 285 40.03 -10.24 -14.49
CA GLY A 285 38.92 -11.04 -15.01
C GLY A 285 39.34 -12.32 -15.74
N ASN A 286 40.57 -12.80 -15.56
CA ASN A 286 41.02 -14.05 -16.18
C ASN A 286 40.86 -15.23 -15.21
N PRO A 287 40.49 -16.43 -15.69
CA PRO A 287 40.43 -17.62 -14.84
C PRO A 287 41.72 -17.87 -14.06
N SER A 288 41.60 -18.06 -12.74
CA SER A 288 42.73 -18.23 -11.85
C SER A 288 42.36 -19.12 -10.66
N PRO A 289 43.12 -20.17 -10.34
CA PRO A 289 42.88 -21.00 -9.15
C PRO A 289 42.92 -20.26 -7.82
N ASN A 290 43.57 -19.08 -7.77
CA ASN A 290 43.62 -18.21 -6.59
C ASN A 290 42.71 -16.97 -6.76
N GLY A 291 41.81 -17.00 -7.75
CA GLY A 291 40.89 -15.93 -8.08
C GLY A 291 39.72 -15.84 -7.10
N ARG A 292 38.78 -14.96 -7.44
CA ARG A 292 37.54 -14.72 -6.71
C ARG A 292 36.34 -14.93 -7.62
N ILE A 293 35.26 -15.44 -7.05
CA ILE A 293 33.91 -15.36 -7.61
C ILE A 293 33.23 -14.23 -6.86
N VAL A 294 32.85 -13.15 -7.54
CA VAL A 294 32.19 -12.02 -6.88
C VAL A 294 30.69 -12.06 -7.16
N MET A 295 29.92 -12.08 -6.07
CA MET A 295 28.48 -11.87 -6.04
C MET A 295 28.19 -10.48 -5.45
N LEU A 296 27.42 -9.68 -6.17
CA LEU A 296 27.14 -8.28 -5.81
C LEU A 296 25.65 -8.06 -5.57
N SER A 297 25.27 -7.42 -4.46
CA SER A 297 23.91 -6.87 -4.30
C SER A 297 23.80 -5.49 -4.92
N ILE A 298 22.67 -5.20 -5.56
CA ILE A 298 22.32 -3.88 -6.09
C ILE A 298 20.89 -3.54 -5.70
N GLY A 299 20.67 -2.31 -5.23
CA GLY A 299 19.36 -1.83 -4.84
C GLY A 299 19.38 -0.79 -3.72
N MET A 300 18.21 -0.60 -3.13
CA MET A 300 17.91 0.51 -2.22
C MET A 300 18.18 0.18 -0.73
N SER A 301 17.64 1.01 0.18
CA SER A 301 17.81 0.86 1.63
C SER A 301 17.35 -0.48 2.19
N ASN A 302 16.25 -1.05 1.70
CA ASN A 302 15.82 -2.40 2.10
C ASN A 302 16.92 -3.43 1.79
N VAL A 303 17.49 -3.37 0.59
CA VAL A 303 18.53 -4.30 0.16
C VAL A 303 19.76 -4.22 1.03
N THR A 304 20.28 -3.02 1.29
CA THR A 304 21.52 -2.91 2.07
C THR A 304 21.33 -3.42 3.51
N GLN A 305 20.14 -3.20 4.09
CA GLN A 305 19.77 -3.67 5.43
C GLN A 305 19.59 -5.19 5.47
N GLU A 306 18.78 -5.75 4.57
CA GLU A 306 18.52 -7.19 4.48
C GLU A 306 19.77 -8.00 4.09
N PHE A 307 20.66 -7.39 3.29
CA PHE A 307 21.84 -8.05 2.77
C PHE A 307 23.01 -8.02 3.76
N CYS A 308 23.16 -6.97 4.58
CA CYS A 308 24.29 -6.87 5.51
C CYS A 308 24.03 -6.02 6.77
N HIS A 309 23.68 -4.73 6.66
CA HIS A 309 23.42 -3.86 7.82
C HIS A 309 22.86 -2.49 7.41
N VAL A 310 22.43 -1.71 8.41
CA VAL A 310 22.03 -0.30 8.23
C VAL A 310 23.24 0.59 7.94
N GLY A 311 23.32 1.11 6.71
CA GLY A 311 24.20 2.24 6.37
C GLY A 311 25.21 1.98 5.25
N SER A 312 25.23 0.79 4.65
CA SER A 312 26.06 0.45 3.47
C SER A 312 27.58 0.69 3.63
N ASP A 313 28.06 0.84 4.86
CA ASP A 313 29.49 1.05 5.15
C ASP A 313 30.21 -0.32 5.11
N PRO A 314 31.07 -0.57 4.11
CA PRO A 314 31.75 -1.86 3.99
C PRO A 314 32.74 -2.11 5.13
N SER A 315 33.12 -1.08 5.90
CA SER A 315 34.06 -1.23 7.02
C SER A 315 33.46 -1.83 8.28
N LEU A 316 32.14 -1.92 8.35
CA LEU A 316 31.41 -2.56 9.44
C LEU A 316 31.10 -4.01 9.06
N GLY A 317 31.19 -4.92 10.04
CA GLY A 317 30.70 -6.29 9.86
C GLY A 317 29.18 -6.31 9.65
N CYS A 318 28.69 -7.37 9.01
CA CYS A 318 27.27 -7.54 8.80
C CYS A 318 26.57 -8.03 10.07
N ASP A 319 25.30 -7.66 10.23
CA ASP A 319 24.48 -8.15 11.33
C ASP A 319 24.16 -9.65 11.13
N PRO A 320 24.22 -10.51 12.17
CA PRO A 320 24.13 -11.97 11.99
C PRO A 320 22.82 -12.49 11.38
N TRP A 321 21.73 -11.73 11.49
CA TRP A 321 20.43 -12.11 10.93
C TRP A 321 20.28 -11.75 9.45
N THR A 322 21.20 -10.99 8.87
CA THR A 322 21.18 -10.57 7.46
C THR A 322 21.82 -11.62 6.55
N PHE A 323 21.59 -11.55 5.25
CA PHE A 323 22.10 -12.58 4.32
C PHE A 323 23.62 -12.78 4.40
N MET A 324 24.41 -11.70 4.38
CA MET A 324 25.86 -11.82 4.48
C MET A 324 26.29 -12.30 5.88
N GLY A 325 25.59 -11.91 6.95
CA GLY A 325 25.88 -12.40 8.30
C GLY A 325 25.64 -13.90 8.43
N GLN A 326 24.50 -14.39 7.91
CA GLN A 326 24.20 -15.83 7.86
C GLN A 326 25.21 -16.59 7.00
N ALA A 327 25.62 -16.03 5.86
CA ALA A 327 26.60 -16.64 4.96
C ALA A 327 28.03 -16.70 5.55
N GLU A 328 28.41 -15.73 6.38
CA GLU A 328 29.69 -15.71 7.10
C GLU A 328 29.78 -16.85 8.12
N ASP A 329 28.65 -17.19 8.76
CA ASP A 329 28.56 -18.21 9.81
C ASP A 329 28.32 -19.65 9.27
N ASP A 330 27.98 -19.83 7.99
CA ASP A 330 27.72 -21.15 7.40
C ASP A 330 28.99 -21.80 6.82
N PRO A 331 29.54 -22.86 7.46
CA PRO A 331 30.79 -23.49 7.03
C PRO A 331 30.65 -24.34 5.76
N THR A 332 29.44 -24.52 5.23
CA THR A 332 29.18 -25.32 4.02
C THR A 332 29.35 -24.50 2.75
N LEU A 333 29.41 -23.18 2.84
CA LEU A 333 29.50 -22.29 1.68
C LEU A 333 30.91 -22.23 1.10
N ASN A 334 31.00 -21.87 -0.18
CA ASN A 334 32.25 -21.68 -0.91
C ASN A 334 32.90 -20.30 -0.63
N THR A 335 32.65 -19.70 0.54
CA THR A 335 33.19 -18.39 0.93
C THR A 335 34.69 -18.44 1.23
N LEU A 336 35.35 -17.29 1.23
CA LEU A 336 36.78 -17.21 1.52
C LEU A 336 37.16 -17.72 2.91
N ASP A 337 36.32 -17.47 3.92
CA ASP A 337 36.56 -17.91 5.30
C ASP A 337 36.51 -19.43 5.44
N ASN A 338 35.74 -20.09 4.56
CA ASN A 338 35.68 -21.54 4.44
C ASN A 338 36.77 -22.14 3.52
N GLY A 339 37.72 -21.31 3.04
CA GLY A 339 38.76 -21.73 2.11
C GLY A 339 38.31 -21.86 0.66
N GLY A 340 37.13 -21.33 0.33
CA GLY A 340 36.58 -21.26 -1.02
C GLY A 340 37.05 -20.04 -1.81
N SER A 341 36.28 -19.64 -2.82
CA SER A 341 36.60 -18.52 -3.72
C SER A 341 35.53 -17.43 -3.79
N LEU A 342 34.36 -17.64 -3.19
CA LEU A 342 33.24 -16.71 -3.21
C LEU A 342 33.49 -15.52 -2.29
N VAL A 343 33.26 -14.32 -2.84
CA VAL A 343 33.19 -13.06 -2.12
C VAL A 343 31.80 -12.47 -2.36
N ILE A 344 31.04 -12.29 -1.28
CA ILE A 344 29.73 -11.66 -1.31
C ILE A 344 29.93 -10.18 -0.96
N VAL A 345 29.39 -9.28 -1.78
CA VAL A 345 29.63 -7.84 -1.69
C VAL A 345 28.31 -7.09 -1.63
N ASN A 346 28.15 -6.24 -0.62
CA ASN A 346 27.02 -5.33 -0.50
C ASN A 346 27.24 -4.06 -1.34
N GLY A 347 26.73 -4.05 -2.57
CA GLY A 347 26.75 -2.88 -3.45
C GLY A 347 25.55 -1.97 -3.28
N ALA A 348 24.51 -2.41 -2.57
CA ALA A 348 23.30 -1.63 -2.36
C ALA A 348 23.54 -0.40 -1.47
N ARG A 349 22.67 0.61 -1.60
CA ARG A 349 22.78 1.85 -0.81
C ARG A 349 21.42 2.47 -0.53
N GLY A 350 21.28 3.03 0.69
CA GLY A 350 20.10 3.78 1.07
C GLY A 350 19.75 4.90 0.09
N GLY A 351 18.46 4.99 -0.24
CA GLY A 351 17.92 6.00 -1.16
C GLY A 351 18.23 5.78 -2.64
N GLN A 352 18.84 4.64 -3.03
CA GLN A 352 19.16 4.33 -4.42
C GLN A 352 18.16 3.30 -4.99
N ALA A 353 16.98 3.78 -5.38
CA ALA A 353 15.90 3.00 -5.99
C ALA A 353 16.29 2.48 -7.39
N SER A 354 15.44 1.65 -8.04
CA SER A 354 15.80 0.95 -9.28
C SER A 354 16.29 1.89 -10.39
N GLU A 355 15.71 3.07 -10.51
CA GLU A 355 16.05 4.10 -11.50
C GLU A 355 17.45 4.73 -11.30
N GLU A 356 18.13 4.47 -10.19
CA GLU A 356 19.52 4.94 -9.98
C GLU A 356 20.55 3.96 -10.55
N TRP A 357 20.10 2.83 -11.09
CA TRP A 357 20.93 1.72 -11.57
C TRP A 357 20.74 1.41 -13.07
N ASP A 358 19.86 2.15 -13.76
CA ASP A 358 19.49 1.93 -15.15
C ASP A 358 20.45 2.53 -16.19
N ASP A 359 21.34 3.44 -15.76
CA ASP A 359 22.40 4.02 -16.58
C ASP A 359 23.80 3.52 -16.14
N PRO A 360 24.62 2.93 -17.03
CA PRO A 360 25.99 2.55 -16.68
C PRO A 360 26.90 3.73 -16.31
N ALA A 361 26.52 4.97 -16.62
CA ALA A 361 27.19 6.18 -16.16
C ALA A 361 26.76 6.62 -14.75
N SER A 362 25.84 5.89 -14.10
CA SER A 362 25.42 6.18 -12.73
C SER A 362 26.61 6.20 -11.78
N SER A 363 26.67 7.26 -10.97
CA SER A 363 27.68 7.42 -9.94
C SER A 363 27.65 6.32 -8.87
N GLN A 364 26.58 5.53 -8.77
CA GLN A 364 26.53 4.41 -7.83
C GLN A 364 27.47 3.28 -8.24
N TYR A 365 27.66 3.03 -9.54
CA TYR A 365 28.65 2.06 -10.01
C TYR A 365 30.08 2.50 -9.71
N ASP A 366 30.37 3.78 -9.97
CA ASP A 366 31.68 4.37 -9.65
C ASP A 366 31.97 4.34 -8.15
N ARG A 367 30.95 4.58 -7.31
CA ARG A 367 31.06 4.44 -5.85
C ARG A 367 31.41 3.02 -5.44
N ILE A 368 30.75 2.01 -6.00
CA ILE A 368 31.05 0.60 -5.68
C ILE A 368 32.52 0.29 -6.00
N GLU A 369 32.99 0.70 -7.18
CA GLU A 369 34.37 0.45 -7.61
C GLU A 369 35.42 1.21 -6.80
N GLN A 370 35.10 2.42 -6.33
CA GLN A 370 36.05 3.28 -5.60
C GLN A 370 36.04 3.04 -4.09
N GLU A 371 34.90 2.65 -3.51
CA GLU A 371 34.70 2.63 -2.05
C GLU A 371 34.44 1.22 -1.52
N VAL A 372 33.76 0.35 -2.28
CA VAL A 372 33.32 -0.96 -1.79
C VAL A 372 34.30 -2.06 -2.21
N PHE A 373 34.60 -2.18 -3.51
CA PHE A 373 35.50 -3.20 -4.04
C PHE A 373 36.90 -3.20 -3.42
N PRO A 374 37.56 -2.04 -3.17
CA PRO A 374 38.86 -2.02 -2.54
C PRO A 374 38.86 -2.60 -1.12
N TYR A 375 37.74 -2.50 -0.39
CA TYR A 375 37.62 -3.06 0.96
C TYR A 375 37.64 -4.59 0.95
N HIS A 376 36.98 -5.20 -0.04
CA HIS A 376 36.96 -6.65 -0.21
C HIS A 376 38.14 -7.19 -1.04
N GLY A 377 38.99 -6.31 -1.59
CA GLY A 377 40.12 -6.69 -2.43
C GLY A 377 39.69 -7.35 -3.74
N VAL A 378 38.59 -6.88 -4.33
CA VAL A 378 38.01 -7.38 -5.59
C VAL A 378 37.92 -6.28 -6.65
N THR A 379 37.55 -6.63 -7.88
CA THR A 379 37.35 -5.70 -8.98
C THR A 379 36.07 -5.96 -9.77
N ALA A 380 35.66 -5.01 -10.62
CA ALA A 380 34.49 -5.15 -11.50
C ALA A 380 34.63 -6.34 -12.46
N GLU A 381 35.84 -6.65 -12.89
CA GLU A 381 36.15 -7.77 -13.78
C GLU A 381 35.88 -9.14 -13.13
N GLN A 382 35.79 -9.22 -11.80
CA GLN A 382 35.53 -10.47 -11.07
C GLN A 382 34.04 -10.70 -10.80
N VAL A 383 33.18 -9.70 -11.04
CA VAL A 383 31.73 -9.79 -10.85
C VAL A 383 31.14 -10.75 -11.86
N GLN A 384 30.55 -11.83 -11.35
CA GLN A 384 29.92 -12.88 -12.16
C GLN A 384 28.44 -13.08 -11.82
N VAL A 385 28.00 -12.62 -10.65
CA VAL A 385 26.62 -12.74 -10.18
C VAL A 385 26.17 -11.41 -9.59
N VAL A 386 24.95 -10.99 -9.94
CA VAL A 386 24.27 -9.87 -9.29
C VAL A 386 22.94 -10.36 -8.73
N TRP A 387 22.64 -9.96 -7.49
CA TRP A 387 21.28 -10.00 -6.95
C TRP A 387 20.73 -8.58 -6.89
N HIS A 388 19.55 -8.39 -7.48
CA HIS A 388 18.85 -7.12 -7.50
C HIS A 388 17.50 -7.23 -6.78
N LYS A 389 17.21 -6.24 -5.96
CA LYS A 389 15.88 -5.98 -5.40
C LYS A 389 15.70 -4.49 -5.27
N ALA A 390 14.65 -3.92 -5.82
CA ALA A 390 14.28 -2.54 -5.53
C ALA A 390 12.85 -2.29 -5.98
N ALA A 391 12.33 -1.13 -5.61
CA ALA A 391 11.18 -0.53 -6.24
C ALA A 391 11.59 0.80 -6.86
N LEU A 392 10.73 1.35 -7.72
CA LEU A 392 10.86 2.72 -8.17
C LEU A 392 10.59 3.69 -7.02
N SER A 393 11.37 4.77 -6.92
CA SER A 393 11.11 5.77 -5.88
C SER A 393 9.90 6.64 -6.19
N THR A 394 9.47 7.42 -5.19
CA THR A 394 8.47 8.46 -5.40
C THR A 394 9.00 9.63 -6.25
N LEU A 395 10.32 9.82 -6.32
CA LEU A 395 10.97 10.88 -7.09
C LEU A 395 10.89 10.62 -8.59
N TYR A 396 10.97 9.36 -9.01
CA TYR A 396 10.79 8.95 -10.40
C TYR A 396 9.46 9.48 -10.97
N PHE A 397 8.39 9.42 -10.18
CA PHE A 397 7.07 9.94 -10.54
C PHE A 397 6.83 11.38 -10.08
N GLY A 398 7.79 12.00 -9.39
CA GLY A 398 7.66 13.30 -8.72
C GLY A 398 6.78 13.29 -7.46
N SER A 399 5.75 12.45 -7.39
CA SER A 399 4.96 12.18 -6.19
C SER A 399 4.17 10.86 -6.32
N ASN A 400 3.75 10.27 -5.19
CA ASN A 400 2.83 9.11 -5.22
C ASN A 400 1.48 9.44 -5.84
N ALA A 401 1.08 10.71 -5.85
CA ALA A 401 -0.12 11.11 -6.56
C ALA A 401 0.02 10.82 -8.05
N ASN A 402 1.21 10.87 -8.64
CA ASN A 402 1.37 10.66 -10.09
C ASN A 402 1.55 9.19 -10.48
N ARG A 403 1.43 8.26 -9.52
CA ARG A 403 1.49 6.83 -9.80
C ARG A 403 0.15 6.34 -10.33
N SER A 404 0.22 5.34 -11.19
CA SER A 404 -0.92 4.69 -11.82
C SER A 404 -0.80 3.18 -11.56
N SER A 405 -1.92 2.51 -11.27
CA SER A 405 -1.94 1.06 -11.01
C SER A 405 -2.43 0.33 -12.25
N LEU A 406 -2.21 -0.99 -12.30
CA LEU A 406 -2.82 -1.80 -13.34
C LEU A 406 -4.36 -1.68 -13.29
N PRO A 407 -5.07 -1.81 -14.43
CA PRO A 407 -4.56 -2.10 -15.77
C PRO A 407 -4.22 -0.85 -16.62
N ASP A 408 -4.08 0.31 -16.00
CA ASP A 408 -3.89 1.57 -16.73
C ASP A 408 -2.61 1.53 -17.58
N ALA A 409 -2.66 2.16 -18.76
CA ALA A 409 -1.59 2.06 -19.75
C ALA A 409 -0.26 2.71 -19.30
N ASP A 410 -0.30 3.54 -18.27
CA ASP A 410 0.84 4.21 -17.65
C ASP A 410 1.17 3.66 -16.25
N ALA A 411 0.70 2.44 -15.94
CA ALA A 411 0.92 1.82 -14.64
C ALA A 411 2.40 1.66 -14.25
N ASP A 412 2.66 1.75 -12.94
CA ASP A 412 3.98 1.62 -12.30
C ASP A 412 4.71 0.32 -12.68
N ALA A 413 3.94 -0.75 -12.96
CA ALA A 413 4.46 -2.05 -13.39
C ALA A 413 5.22 -1.97 -14.73
N TYR A 414 4.71 -1.21 -15.72
CA TYR A 414 5.40 -1.03 -17.00
C TYR A 414 6.66 -0.16 -16.85
N ALA A 415 6.61 0.86 -16.00
CA ALA A 415 7.81 1.63 -15.66
C ALA A 415 8.88 0.75 -14.99
N THR A 416 8.46 -0.19 -14.15
CA THR A 416 9.36 -1.17 -13.51
C THR A 416 10.01 -2.07 -14.55
N GLU A 417 9.25 -2.57 -15.53
CA GLU A 417 9.77 -3.36 -16.63
C GLU A 417 10.84 -2.61 -17.45
N ILE A 418 10.56 -1.36 -17.83
CA ILE A 418 11.49 -0.48 -18.57
C ILE A 418 12.81 -0.35 -17.80
N VAL A 419 12.73 0.08 -16.54
CA VAL A 419 13.90 0.36 -15.70
C VAL A 419 14.72 -0.90 -15.44
N LEU A 420 14.07 -2.05 -15.23
CA LEU A 420 14.78 -3.32 -15.05
C LEU A 420 15.48 -3.77 -16.34
N GLY A 421 14.89 -3.52 -17.51
CA GLY A 421 15.54 -3.74 -18.79
C GLY A 421 16.81 -2.91 -18.94
N ASP A 422 16.72 -1.60 -18.65
CA ASP A 422 17.87 -0.69 -18.72
C ASP A 422 18.95 -1.06 -17.70
N LEU A 423 18.55 -1.42 -16.47
CA LEU A 423 19.44 -1.91 -15.43
C LEU A 423 20.28 -3.09 -15.91
N VAL A 424 19.67 -4.14 -16.48
CA VAL A 424 20.46 -5.33 -16.87
C VAL A 424 21.40 -5.05 -18.04
N ARG A 425 21.08 -4.10 -18.93
CA ARG A 425 22.01 -3.56 -19.94
C ARG A 425 23.15 -2.76 -19.30
N ALA A 426 22.85 -1.91 -18.32
CA ALA A 426 23.87 -1.18 -17.56
C ALA A 426 24.84 -2.13 -16.84
N LEU A 427 24.33 -3.17 -16.20
CA LEU A 427 25.14 -4.22 -15.57
C LEU A 427 26.06 -4.91 -16.58
N ARG A 428 25.59 -5.16 -17.81
CA ARG A 428 26.43 -5.77 -18.86
C ARG A 428 27.62 -4.90 -19.22
N VAL A 429 27.43 -3.57 -19.23
CA VAL A 429 28.51 -2.61 -19.51
C VAL A 429 29.51 -2.54 -18.36
N ARG A 430 29.05 -2.54 -17.11
CA ARG A 430 29.91 -2.42 -15.92
C ARG A 430 30.67 -3.69 -15.57
N TYR A 431 30.05 -4.85 -15.79
CA TYR A 431 30.57 -6.13 -15.31
C TYR A 431 30.79 -7.08 -16.49
N PRO A 432 31.98 -7.08 -17.12
CA PRO A 432 32.23 -7.78 -18.39
C PRO A 432 32.10 -9.31 -18.27
N ASN A 433 32.36 -9.85 -17.08
CA ASN A 433 32.26 -11.28 -16.78
C ASN A 433 30.92 -11.71 -16.14
N LEU A 434 29.95 -10.80 -16.03
CA LEU A 434 28.63 -11.09 -15.46
C LEU A 434 27.93 -12.22 -16.22
N LYS A 435 27.55 -13.28 -15.49
CA LYS A 435 26.90 -14.47 -16.03
C LYS A 435 25.41 -14.49 -15.70
N GLN A 436 25.08 -14.29 -14.43
CA GLN A 436 23.73 -14.45 -13.89
C GLN A 436 23.29 -13.19 -13.14
N VAL A 437 22.06 -12.75 -13.39
CA VAL A 437 21.36 -11.73 -12.61
C VAL A 437 20.09 -12.35 -12.03
N PHE A 438 19.93 -12.26 -10.72
CA PHE A 438 18.74 -12.71 -10.02
C PHE A 438 17.95 -11.51 -9.50
N VAL A 439 16.68 -11.40 -9.89
CA VAL A 439 15.80 -10.30 -9.49
C VAL A 439 14.75 -10.80 -8.50
N SER A 440 14.63 -10.15 -7.37
CA SER A 440 13.60 -10.40 -6.38
C SER A 440 12.58 -9.27 -6.36
N SER A 441 11.32 -9.59 -6.08
CA SER A 441 10.28 -8.60 -5.83
C SER A 441 10.57 -7.80 -4.56
N ARG A 442 9.91 -6.65 -4.41
CA ARG A 442 9.78 -6.01 -3.09
C ARG A 442 9.01 -6.93 -2.13
N ILE A 443 9.18 -6.71 -0.83
CA ILE A 443 8.30 -7.26 0.22
C ILE A 443 6.96 -6.50 0.25
N TYR A 444 6.03 -6.93 1.10
CA TYR A 444 4.73 -6.28 1.25
C TYR A 444 4.85 -4.77 1.52
N GLY A 445 4.04 -3.97 0.82
CA GLY A 445 4.05 -2.51 0.92
C GLY A 445 2.93 -1.89 1.75
N GLY A 446 2.02 -2.70 2.31
CA GLY A 446 0.74 -2.18 2.83
C GLY A 446 0.82 -1.46 4.18
N TYR A 447 1.94 -1.57 4.90
CA TYR A 447 2.15 -0.84 6.16
C TYR A 447 2.80 0.52 5.97
N ALA A 448 3.29 0.79 4.76
CA ALA A 448 3.97 2.02 4.46
C ALA A 448 2.97 3.19 4.38
N SER A 449 3.34 4.37 4.91
CA SER A 449 2.51 5.57 4.81
C SER A 449 2.13 5.87 3.34
N PRO A 450 0.98 6.49 3.02
CA PRO A 450 0.63 6.88 1.65
C PRO A 450 1.67 7.80 0.96
N MET A 451 2.56 8.45 1.73
CA MET A 451 3.69 9.26 1.21
C MET A 451 5.01 8.48 1.04
N SER A 452 5.00 7.17 1.29
CA SER A 452 6.18 6.32 1.35
C SER A 452 6.64 5.82 -0.03
N ALA A 453 7.83 5.21 -0.06
CA ALA A 453 8.38 4.59 -1.24
C ALA A 453 7.61 3.30 -1.58
N ASN A 454 6.73 3.38 -2.59
CA ASN A 454 6.07 2.24 -3.24
C ASN A 454 5.12 1.42 -2.32
N PRO A 455 3.98 1.99 -1.89
CA PRO A 455 2.95 1.25 -1.14
C PRO A 455 2.19 0.25 -2.03
N GLU A 456 1.27 -0.52 -1.46
CA GLU A 456 0.32 -1.31 -2.27
C GLU A 456 -0.64 -0.41 -3.08
N PRO A 457 -1.05 -0.80 -4.29
CA PRO A 457 -0.78 -2.08 -4.97
C PRO A 457 0.58 -2.13 -5.68
N PHE A 458 1.34 -1.03 -5.72
CA PHE A 458 2.56 -0.93 -6.54
C PHE A 458 3.67 -1.91 -6.13
N ALA A 459 3.74 -2.30 -4.86
CA ALA A 459 4.70 -3.30 -4.40
C ALA A 459 4.37 -4.71 -4.93
N HIS A 460 3.09 -5.09 -4.96
CA HIS A 460 2.62 -6.30 -5.64
C HIS A 460 2.82 -6.20 -7.16
N GLU A 461 2.40 -5.09 -7.74
CA GLU A 461 2.39 -4.88 -9.19
C GLU A 461 3.79 -4.80 -9.80
N GLY A 462 4.80 -4.33 -9.06
CA GLY A 462 6.21 -4.41 -9.48
C GLY A 462 6.69 -5.85 -9.72
N GLY A 463 6.02 -6.85 -9.13
CA GLY A 463 6.22 -8.26 -9.44
C GLY A 463 5.89 -8.60 -10.91
N PHE A 464 4.84 -7.99 -11.47
CA PHE A 464 4.51 -8.15 -12.89
C PHE A 464 5.57 -7.50 -13.79
N GLY A 465 6.05 -6.29 -13.47
CA GLY A 465 7.14 -5.67 -14.24
C GLY A 465 8.42 -6.53 -14.26
N THR A 466 8.74 -7.20 -13.15
CA THR A 466 9.85 -8.17 -13.11
C THR A 466 9.57 -9.41 -13.95
N LYS A 467 8.35 -9.96 -13.87
CA LYS A 467 7.89 -11.09 -14.70
C LYS A 467 8.06 -10.75 -16.18
N TRP A 468 7.48 -9.64 -16.63
CA TRP A 468 7.46 -9.25 -18.04
C TRP A 468 8.86 -8.99 -18.60
N MET A 469 9.77 -8.35 -17.85
CA MET A 469 11.16 -8.20 -18.27
C MET A 469 11.87 -9.56 -18.48
N ILE A 470 11.64 -10.55 -17.60
CA ILE A 470 12.20 -11.90 -17.77
C ILE A 470 11.54 -12.61 -18.97
N GLU A 471 10.25 -12.44 -19.18
CA GLU A 471 9.50 -12.97 -20.32
C GLU A 471 9.95 -12.37 -21.65
N ALA A 472 10.27 -11.08 -21.66
CA ALA A 472 10.86 -10.37 -22.78
C ALA A 472 12.20 -11.00 -23.17
N GLN A 473 13.08 -11.28 -22.19
CA GLN A 473 14.34 -11.97 -22.47
C GLN A 473 14.11 -13.39 -23.01
N ILE A 474 13.20 -14.18 -22.39
CA ILE A 474 12.86 -15.53 -22.85
C ILE A 474 12.37 -15.50 -24.30
N THR A 475 11.49 -14.55 -24.62
CA THR A 475 10.91 -14.37 -25.95
C THR A 475 11.98 -14.02 -26.97
N GLN A 476 12.83 -13.04 -26.69
CA GLN A 476 13.92 -12.63 -27.58
C GLN A 476 14.94 -13.76 -27.80
N ARG A 477 15.30 -14.53 -26.76
CA ARG A 477 16.17 -15.72 -26.88
C ARG A 477 15.58 -16.80 -27.79
N SER A 478 14.25 -16.88 -27.87
CA SER A 478 13.55 -17.81 -28.76
C SER A 478 13.37 -17.30 -30.20
N GLY A 479 13.93 -16.12 -30.52
CA GLY A 479 13.82 -15.48 -31.83
C GLY A 479 12.60 -14.55 -31.98
N GLY A 480 11.95 -14.20 -30.88
CA GLY A 480 10.87 -13.20 -30.85
C GLY A 480 11.37 -11.77 -31.06
N PRO A 481 10.44 -10.81 -31.21
CA PRO A 481 10.79 -9.40 -31.38
C PRO A 481 11.40 -8.82 -30.09
N VAL A 482 12.09 -7.69 -30.23
CA VAL A 482 12.46 -6.83 -29.10
C VAL A 482 11.18 -6.33 -28.43
N ASP A 483 11.16 -6.41 -27.10
CA ASP A 483 10.05 -5.94 -26.29
C ASP A 483 9.99 -4.41 -26.26
N ALA A 484 8.79 -3.83 -26.27
CA ALA A 484 8.62 -2.39 -26.41
C ALA A 484 8.94 -1.63 -25.12
N GLU A 485 8.72 -2.26 -23.97
CA GLU A 485 8.94 -1.71 -22.64
C GLU A 485 10.35 -2.09 -22.15
N ALA A 486 10.66 -3.38 -22.04
CA ALA A 486 11.93 -3.84 -21.50
C ALA A 486 13.13 -3.56 -22.43
N GLY A 487 12.89 -3.39 -23.74
CA GLY A 487 13.92 -3.15 -24.75
C GLY A 487 14.73 -4.40 -25.13
N ASP A 488 15.88 -4.20 -25.78
CA ASP A 488 16.73 -5.31 -26.25
C ASP A 488 17.43 -6.00 -25.06
N LEU A 489 17.20 -7.31 -24.95
CA LEU A 489 17.68 -8.20 -23.90
C LEU A 489 18.38 -9.44 -24.49
N ALA A 490 18.79 -9.38 -25.77
CA ALA A 490 19.61 -10.42 -26.37
C ALA A 490 20.92 -10.62 -25.59
N GLU A 491 21.50 -11.82 -25.67
CA GLU A 491 22.70 -12.18 -24.90
C GLU A 491 23.93 -11.31 -25.17
N SER A 492 23.97 -10.65 -26.33
CA SER A 492 25.04 -9.69 -26.69
C SER A 492 24.92 -8.36 -25.94
N VAL A 493 23.73 -8.01 -25.45
CA VAL A 493 23.44 -6.70 -24.82
C VAL A 493 23.10 -6.80 -23.34
N ALA A 494 22.59 -7.94 -22.87
CA ALA A 494 22.22 -8.17 -21.48
C ALA A 494 22.75 -9.53 -20.95
N PRO A 495 23.03 -9.66 -19.64
CA PRO A 495 23.30 -10.96 -19.01
C PRO A 495 22.03 -11.82 -18.99
N TRP A 496 22.16 -13.10 -18.64
CA TRP A 496 20.99 -13.94 -18.37
C TRP A 496 20.36 -13.54 -17.05
N VAL A 497 19.03 -13.40 -17.07
CA VAL A 497 18.23 -12.92 -15.95
C VAL A 497 17.20 -13.98 -15.57
N ALA A 498 17.03 -14.17 -14.27
CA ALA A 498 15.98 -15.03 -13.71
C ALA A 498 15.48 -14.46 -12.39
N TRP A 499 14.40 -15.03 -11.89
CA TRP A 499 13.94 -14.76 -10.54
C TRP A 499 14.96 -15.23 -9.51
N GLY A 500 15.26 -14.36 -8.55
CA GLY A 500 15.71 -14.76 -7.22
C GLY A 500 14.54 -15.30 -6.39
N PRO A 501 14.64 -15.33 -5.05
CA PRO A 501 13.45 -15.60 -4.25
C PRO A 501 12.37 -14.55 -4.54
N TYR A 502 11.13 -14.99 -4.74
CA TYR A 502 9.98 -14.11 -4.75
C TYR A 502 9.68 -13.74 -3.29
N LEU A 503 9.69 -12.46 -2.94
CA LEU A 503 9.64 -12.00 -1.54
C LEU A 503 8.31 -11.35 -1.17
N TRP A 504 7.49 -11.03 -2.17
CA TRP A 504 6.16 -10.50 -1.94
C TRP A 504 5.24 -11.61 -1.43
N ALA A 505 4.50 -11.28 -0.39
CA ALA A 505 3.43 -12.06 0.20
C ALA A 505 2.44 -11.06 0.83
N PRO A 506 1.20 -11.47 1.10
CA PRO A 506 0.23 -10.56 1.68
C PRO A 506 0.57 -10.22 3.14
N GLY A 507 0.00 -9.10 3.60
CA GLY A 507 0.09 -8.66 5.00
C GLY A 507 -0.82 -9.45 5.94
N GLU A 508 -0.68 -9.23 7.24
CA GLU A 508 -1.46 -9.95 8.27
C GLU A 508 -2.96 -9.65 8.27
N ASP A 509 -3.38 -8.53 7.64
CA ASP A 509 -4.78 -8.18 7.44
C ASP A 509 -5.44 -9.02 6.32
N ASP A 510 -4.64 -9.77 5.56
CA ASP A 510 -5.12 -10.73 4.57
C ASP A 510 -5.34 -12.10 5.21
N SER A 511 -6.49 -12.70 4.91
CA SER A 511 -6.86 -14.03 5.41
C SER A 511 -6.14 -15.19 4.72
N THR A 512 -5.42 -14.94 3.62
CA THR A 512 -4.75 -15.99 2.83
C THR A 512 -3.25 -15.74 2.77
N PRO A 513 -2.43 -16.42 3.60
CA PRO A 513 -0.97 -16.41 3.44
C PRO A 513 -0.56 -16.94 2.08
N ARG A 514 0.68 -16.66 1.67
CA ARG A 514 1.27 -17.33 0.50
C ARG A 514 1.28 -18.84 0.71
N SER A 515 1.25 -19.62 -0.37
CA SER A 515 1.17 -21.10 -0.31
C SER A 515 2.24 -21.79 0.53
N ASP A 516 3.40 -21.18 0.74
CA ASP A 516 4.48 -21.65 1.61
C ASP A 516 4.38 -21.16 3.07
N GLY A 517 3.34 -20.39 3.39
CA GLY A 517 3.07 -19.84 4.71
C GLY A 517 3.66 -18.45 4.95
N LEU A 518 4.35 -17.84 3.98
CA LEU A 518 4.87 -16.48 4.15
C LEU A 518 3.73 -15.46 4.30
N VAL A 519 3.85 -14.65 5.35
CA VAL A 519 2.99 -13.49 5.63
C VAL A 519 3.86 -12.38 6.22
N TRP A 520 3.62 -11.15 5.79
CA TRP A 520 4.32 -9.98 6.34
C TRP A 520 3.51 -9.38 7.48
N LEU A 521 3.98 -9.48 8.72
CA LEU A 521 3.35 -8.84 9.87
C LEU A 521 3.80 -7.38 9.99
N GLU A 522 2.95 -6.47 10.47
CA GLU A 522 3.35 -5.08 10.73
C GLU A 522 4.52 -5.04 11.74
N ALA A 523 4.53 -5.99 12.67
CA ALA A 523 5.58 -6.18 13.66
C ALA A 523 6.96 -6.55 13.08
N TYR A 524 7.06 -6.92 11.79
CA TYR A 524 8.34 -7.17 11.11
C TYR A 524 8.90 -5.92 10.43
N PHE A 525 8.22 -4.78 10.53
CA PHE A 525 8.68 -3.51 9.99
C PHE A 525 9.19 -2.59 11.09
N GLN A 526 9.97 -1.60 10.68
CA GLN A 526 10.30 -0.44 11.47
C GLN A 526 9.09 0.51 11.53
N GLY A 527 9.15 1.55 12.37
CA GLY A 527 8.03 2.47 12.57
C GLY A 527 7.61 3.29 11.34
N ASP A 528 8.33 3.19 10.22
CA ASP A 528 7.96 3.81 8.95
C ASP A 528 7.13 2.89 8.03
N GLY A 529 6.98 1.61 8.37
CA GLY A 529 6.26 0.61 7.57
C GLY A 529 6.90 0.29 6.22
N VAL A 530 8.12 0.77 5.95
CA VAL A 530 8.87 0.59 4.69
C VAL A 530 10.05 -0.34 4.88
N HIS A 531 10.81 -0.12 5.96
CA HIS A 531 12.00 -0.90 6.24
C HIS A 531 11.64 -2.11 7.10
N PRO A 532 12.10 -3.32 6.76
CA PRO A 532 12.03 -4.43 7.69
C PRO A 532 12.86 -4.09 8.94
N ASN A 533 12.45 -4.60 10.09
CA ASN A 533 13.28 -4.62 11.29
C ASN A 533 14.11 -5.93 11.30
N PRO A 534 14.94 -6.21 12.33
CA PRO A 534 15.77 -7.41 12.34
C PRO A 534 15.04 -8.73 12.06
N GLN A 535 13.79 -8.89 12.51
CA GLN A 535 12.99 -10.09 12.23
C GLN A 535 12.55 -10.15 10.76
N GLY A 536 12.15 -9.01 10.18
CA GLY A 536 11.81 -8.95 8.77
C GLY A 536 13.03 -9.14 7.86
N GLU A 537 14.19 -8.60 8.27
CA GLU A 537 15.47 -8.77 7.59
C GLU A 537 15.89 -10.24 7.60
N GLU A 538 15.73 -10.93 8.74
CA GLU A 538 15.99 -12.37 8.89
C GLU A 538 15.13 -13.21 7.94
N ILE A 539 13.84 -12.90 7.81
CA ILE A 539 12.96 -13.59 6.86
C ILE A 539 13.46 -13.44 5.42
N VAL A 540 13.90 -12.25 5.00
CA VAL A 540 14.47 -12.06 3.66
C VAL A 540 15.78 -12.82 3.51
N ALA A 541 16.66 -12.76 4.50
CA ALA A 541 17.94 -13.45 4.51
C ALA A 541 17.76 -14.97 4.40
N ASP A 542 16.81 -15.56 5.13
CA ASP A 542 16.48 -16.98 5.07
C ASP A 542 16.04 -17.42 3.68
N HIS A 543 15.21 -16.61 3.00
CA HIS A 543 14.79 -16.89 1.62
C HIS A 543 15.94 -16.77 0.62
N LEU A 544 16.89 -15.85 0.84
CA LEU A 544 18.10 -15.75 0.02
C LEU A 544 19.03 -16.94 0.26
N MET A 545 19.24 -17.34 1.51
CA MET A 545 20.03 -18.51 1.88
C MET A 545 19.43 -19.79 1.29
N ASP A 546 18.13 -20.01 1.43
CA ASP A 546 17.43 -21.13 0.81
C ASP A 546 17.59 -21.12 -0.71
N PHE A 547 17.35 -19.98 -1.36
CA PHE A 547 17.52 -19.86 -2.81
C PHE A 547 18.95 -20.18 -3.26
N PHE A 548 19.97 -19.54 -2.69
CA PHE A 548 21.35 -19.71 -3.15
C PHE A 548 21.95 -21.07 -2.81
N THR A 549 21.47 -21.74 -1.74
CA THR A 549 21.95 -23.08 -1.35
C THR A 549 21.22 -24.21 -2.07
N THR A 550 19.97 -24.02 -2.50
CA THR A 550 19.14 -25.07 -3.10
C THR A 550 18.92 -24.92 -4.61
N SER A 551 19.03 -23.71 -5.16
CA SER A 551 18.73 -23.46 -6.57
C SER A 551 19.67 -24.23 -7.50
N PRO A 552 19.13 -24.85 -8.57
CA PRO A 552 19.93 -25.59 -9.54
C PRO A 552 20.86 -24.66 -10.34
N TYR A 553 20.67 -23.33 -10.27
CA TYR A 553 21.50 -22.35 -10.95
C TYR A 553 22.70 -21.87 -10.13
N THR A 554 22.67 -22.04 -8.80
CA THR A 554 23.59 -21.36 -7.87
C THR A 554 24.45 -22.33 -7.07
N ARG A 555 23.89 -23.51 -6.74
CA ARG A 555 24.50 -24.43 -5.79
C ARG A 555 25.93 -24.85 -6.16
N CYS A 556 26.28 -24.95 -7.45
CA CYS A 556 27.63 -25.31 -7.89
C CYS A 556 28.73 -24.31 -7.54
N TRP A 557 28.41 -23.02 -7.43
CA TRP A 557 29.39 -21.97 -7.11
C TRP A 557 29.18 -21.39 -5.70
N PHE A 558 27.99 -21.54 -5.12
CA PHE A 558 27.67 -21.04 -3.79
C PHE A 558 28.02 -22.01 -2.66
N VAL A 559 27.76 -23.32 -2.83
CA VAL A 559 27.98 -24.34 -1.80
C VAL A 559 29.24 -25.15 -2.12
N THR A 560 30.07 -25.41 -1.11
CA THR A 560 31.27 -26.25 -1.27
C THR A 560 30.88 -27.65 -1.75
N GLY A 561 31.35 -28.04 -2.94
CA GLY A 561 31.03 -29.35 -3.52
C GLY A 561 29.60 -29.47 -4.07
N GLY A 562 28.87 -28.36 -4.21
CA GLY A 562 27.55 -28.35 -4.85
C GLY A 562 27.59 -28.62 -6.36
N SER A 563 26.42 -28.82 -6.97
CA SER A 563 26.25 -29.01 -8.41
C SER A 563 25.11 -28.15 -8.95
N CYS A 564 25.24 -27.72 -10.21
CA CYS A 564 24.20 -27.02 -10.94
C CYS A 564 23.53 -28.03 -11.88
N SER A 565 22.49 -28.66 -11.37
CA SER A 565 21.71 -29.72 -11.98
C SER A 565 20.32 -29.74 -11.34
N ASP A 566 19.36 -30.34 -12.03
CA ASP A 566 18.02 -30.64 -11.48
C ASP A 566 18.06 -31.53 -10.22
#